data_AF-N6U3S4-F1
#
_entry.id   AF-N6U3S4-F1
#
_cell.length_a   1.000
_cell.length_b   1.000
_cell.length_c   1.000
_cell.angle_alpha   90.00
_cell.angle_beta   90.00
_cell.angle_gamma   90.00
#
_symmetry.space_group_name_H-M   'P 1'
#
loop_
_entity.id
_entity.type
_entity.pdbx_description
1 polymer ?
#
loop_
_entity_poly.entity_id
_entity_poly.type
_entity_poly.pdbx_seq_one_letter_code
_entity_poly.pdbx_strand_id
1 'polypeptide(L)'
;MQKDILGQDVFLIGPPGPRKRILAMQYIELTNREHEYVALSRDTTESDLKQRREIVGGTAKYFDQSAVKAAIEGRILVLEGVEKAERNVLPVLNNLLENREMHLEDGRLLIPADRYDKLLEEHGEKELEKWKLVRVDENFRVIALGLPVPK
;
A
#
# COMPACT_ATOMS: atom_id res chain seq x y z
N MET A 1 -18.58 -5.24 5.20
CA MET A 1 -18.35 -6.43 4.33
C MET A 1 -17.64 -7.49 5.18
N GLN A 2 -17.94 -8.80 5.05
CA GLN A 2 -17.33 -9.84 5.91
C GLN A 2 -15.79 -9.87 5.85
N LYS A 3 -15.20 -9.60 4.67
CA LYS A 3 -13.74 -9.49 4.52
C LYS A 3 -13.12 -8.36 5.34
N ASP A 4 -13.78 -7.21 5.41
CA ASP A 4 -13.28 -6.06 6.18
C ASP A 4 -13.34 -6.32 7.68
N ILE A 5 -14.40 -6.99 8.16
CA ILE A 5 -14.51 -7.47 9.54
C ILE A 5 -13.36 -8.45 9.87
N LEU A 6 -12.96 -9.27 8.90
CA LEU A 6 -11.84 -10.21 9.01
C LEU A 6 -10.47 -9.57 8.76
N GLY A 7 -10.41 -8.27 8.49
CA GLY A 7 -9.16 -7.56 8.20
C GLY A 7 -8.47 -7.98 6.89
N GLN A 8 -9.22 -8.55 5.94
CA GLN A 8 -8.67 -9.14 4.72
C GLN A 8 -8.70 -8.17 3.53
N ASP A 9 -7.66 -8.25 2.70
CA ASP A 9 -7.61 -7.56 1.42
C ASP A 9 -8.64 -8.15 0.42
N VAL A 10 -9.05 -7.31 -0.53
CA VAL A 10 -10.10 -7.61 -1.49
C VAL A 10 -9.56 -7.55 -2.90
N PHE A 11 -9.75 -8.64 -3.66
CA PHE A 11 -9.54 -8.65 -5.10
C PHE A 11 -10.89 -8.71 -5.81
N LEU A 12 -11.29 -7.61 -6.48
CA LEU A 12 -12.53 -7.51 -7.24
C LEU A 12 -12.26 -7.84 -8.71
N ILE A 13 -12.79 -8.99 -9.15
CA ILE A 13 -12.73 -9.43 -10.54
C ILE A 13 -14.09 -9.20 -11.20
N GLY A 14 -14.07 -8.71 -12.43
CA GLY A 14 -15.29 -8.47 -13.20
C GLY A 14 -14.99 -7.91 -14.59
N PRO A 15 -15.99 -7.85 -15.48
CA PRO A 15 -15.78 -7.41 -16.86
C PRO A 15 -15.18 -5.99 -16.93
N PRO A 16 -14.56 -5.63 -18.08
CA PRO A 16 -14.11 -4.26 -18.32
C PRO A 16 -15.25 -3.25 -18.08
N GLY A 17 -14.90 -2.09 -17.52
CA GLY A 17 -15.84 -1.01 -17.25
C GLY A 17 -15.76 -0.47 -15.83
N PRO A 18 -16.50 0.61 -15.53
CA PRO A 18 -16.30 1.39 -14.31
C PRO A 18 -16.92 0.75 -13.06
N ARG A 19 -17.79 -0.25 -13.21
CA ARG A 19 -18.61 -0.79 -12.12
C ARG A 19 -17.79 -1.28 -10.92
N LYS A 20 -16.63 -1.90 -11.17
CA LYS A 20 -15.74 -2.36 -10.09
C LYS A 20 -15.20 -1.21 -9.26
N ARG A 21 -14.73 -0.15 -9.95
CA ARG A 21 -14.23 1.06 -9.31
C ARG A 21 -15.35 1.76 -8.55
N ILE A 22 -16.51 1.93 -9.17
CA ILE A 22 -17.69 2.53 -8.51
C ILE A 22 -18.03 1.77 -7.23
N LEU A 23 -18.08 0.44 -7.28
CA LEU A 23 -18.36 -0.39 -6.11
C LEU A 23 -17.31 -0.21 -5.00
N ALA A 24 -16.02 -0.21 -5.35
CA ALA A 24 -14.94 0.02 -4.40
C ALA A 24 -15.03 1.41 -3.76
N MET A 25 -15.26 2.46 -4.57
CA MET A 25 -15.38 3.83 -4.09
C MET A 25 -16.62 4.03 -3.20
N GLN A 26 -17.77 3.50 -3.60
CA GLN A 26 -18.99 3.53 -2.79
C GLN A 26 -18.79 2.80 -1.46
N TYR A 27 -18.08 1.67 -1.46
CA TYR A 27 -17.73 0.98 -0.22
C TYR A 27 -16.91 1.88 0.71
N ILE A 28 -15.84 2.47 0.19
CA ILE A 28 -14.94 3.36 0.93
C ILE A 28 -15.73 4.54 1.52
N GLU A 29 -16.57 5.18 0.71
CA GLU A 29 -17.43 6.30 1.12
C GLU A 29 -18.41 5.89 2.23
N LEU A 30 -19.12 4.77 2.07
CA LEU A 30 -20.07 4.27 3.07
C LEU A 30 -19.39 3.88 4.39
N THR A 31 -18.13 3.45 4.34
CA THR A 31 -17.33 3.14 5.54
C THR A 31 -16.60 4.36 6.12
N ASN A 32 -16.71 5.52 5.47
CA ASN A 32 -16.02 6.76 5.84
C ASN A 32 -14.50 6.57 6.03
N ARG A 33 -13.86 5.89 5.08
CA ARG A 33 -12.43 5.61 5.10
C ARG A 33 -11.70 6.44 4.05
N GLU A 34 -10.50 6.89 4.37
CA GLU A 34 -9.62 7.50 3.39
C GLU A 34 -8.99 6.42 2.49
N HIS A 35 -8.59 6.81 1.29
CA HIS A 35 -7.98 5.91 0.33
C HIS A 35 -6.87 6.60 -0.46
N GLU A 36 -5.93 5.79 -0.93
CA GLU A 36 -4.93 6.15 -1.92
C GLU A 36 -5.22 5.35 -3.18
N TYR A 37 -5.32 6.01 -4.33
CA TYR A 37 -5.66 5.36 -5.59
C TYR A 37 -4.46 5.28 -6.51
N VAL A 38 -4.20 4.09 -7.05
CA VAL A 38 -3.13 3.84 -8.01
C VAL A 38 -3.70 3.13 -9.24
N ALA A 39 -3.57 3.78 -10.39
CA ALA A 39 -3.78 3.16 -11.70
C ALA A 39 -2.47 2.60 -12.22
N LEU A 40 -2.33 1.27 -12.22
CA LEU A 40 -1.20 0.56 -12.77
C LEU A 40 -1.27 0.56 -14.30
N SER A 41 -0.15 0.93 -14.91
CA SER A 41 0.11 0.85 -16.33
C SER A 41 1.45 0.16 -16.57
N ARG A 42 1.82 0.00 -17.84
CA ARG A 42 3.15 -0.52 -18.20
C ARG A 42 4.28 0.46 -17.85
N ASP A 43 3.95 1.73 -17.67
CA ASP A 43 4.91 2.78 -17.36
C ASP A 43 5.00 3.06 -15.86
N THR A 44 4.19 2.38 -15.04
CA THR A 44 4.26 2.53 -13.58
C THR A 44 5.60 2.00 -13.08
N THR A 45 6.30 2.80 -12.28
CA THR A 45 7.59 2.44 -11.71
C THR A 45 7.51 2.20 -10.21
N GLU A 46 8.56 1.62 -9.63
CA GLU A 46 8.71 1.48 -8.18
C GLU A 46 8.57 2.84 -7.46
N SER A 47 9.11 3.90 -8.06
CA SER A 47 9.08 5.25 -7.49
C SER A 47 7.70 5.90 -7.48
N ASP A 48 6.73 5.38 -8.25
CA ASP A 48 5.33 5.82 -8.21
C ASP A 48 4.53 5.13 -7.10
N LEU A 49 5.06 4.02 -6.56
CA LEU A 49 4.39 3.22 -5.54
C LEU A 49 5.01 3.41 -4.15
N LYS A 50 6.34 3.44 -4.09
CA LYS A 50 7.11 3.49 -2.84
C LYS A 50 7.48 4.91 -2.48
N GLN A 51 8.56 5.41 -3.08
CA GLN A 51 9.10 6.71 -2.80
C GLN A 51 9.65 7.35 -4.07
N ARG A 52 9.39 8.64 -4.21
CA ARG A 52 9.99 9.45 -5.26
C ARG A 52 11.11 10.28 -4.69
N ARG A 53 12.28 10.22 -5.32
CA ARG A 53 13.41 11.08 -4.99
C ARG A 53 13.35 12.35 -5.83
N GLU A 54 13.25 13.50 -5.18
CA GLU A 54 13.24 14.81 -5.84
C GLU A 54 14.33 15.72 -5.27
N ILE A 55 14.87 16.62 -6.09
CA ILE A 55 15.84 17.62 -5.63
C ILE A 55 15.07 18.89 -5.25
N VAL A 56 15.11 19.23 -3.96
CA VAL A 56 14.47 20.43 -3.42
C VAL A 56 15.54 21.30 -2.78
N GLY A 57 15.75 22.50 -3.32
CA GLY A 57 16.76 23.43 -2.80
C GLY A 57 18.19 22.86 -2.85
N GLY A 58 18.52 22.08 -3.88
CA GLY A 58 19.85 21.48 -4.06
C GLY A 58 20.11 20.22 -3.22
N THR A 59 19.13 19.76 -2.43
CA THR A 59 19.25 18.52 -1.64
C THR A 59 18.23 17.49 -2.12
N ALA A 60 18.66 16.23 -2.24
CA ALA A 60 17.76 15.13 -2.56
C ALA A 60 16.85 14.81 -1.35
N LYS A 61 15.54 14.81 -1.56
CA LYS A 61 14.51 14.42 -0.59
C LYS A 61 13.69 13.27 -1.15
N TYR A 62 13.26 12.38 -0.26
CA TYR A 62 12.36 11.28 -0.58
C TYR A 62 10.95 11.63 -0.15
N PHE A 63 9.99 11.35 -1.02
CA PHE A 63 8.57 11.60 -0.80
C PHE A 63 7.79 10.29 -0.88
N ASP A 64 7.09 9.95 0.20
CA ASP A 64 6.24 8.76 0.27
C ASP A 64 5.11 8.86 -0.76
N GLN A 65 4.94 7.78 -1.51
CA GLN A 65 3.87 7.66 -2.51
C GLN A 65 2.70 6.84 -1.94
N SER A 66 1.71 6.59 -2.79
CA SER A 66 0.40 6.04 -2.42
C SER A 66 0.45 4.77 -1.59
N ALA A 67 1.33 3.80 -1.90
CA ALA A 67 1.36 2.55 -1.14
C ALA A 67 1.92 2.74 0.27
N VAL A 68 2.96 3.57 0.41
CA VAL A 68 3.60 3.87 1.70
C VAL A 68 2.69 4.73 2.57
N LYS A 69 2.09 5.79 2.00
CA LYS A 69 1.12 6.62 2.70
C LYS A 69 -0.06 5.81 3.20
N ALA A 70 -0.64 4.98 2.35
CA ALA A 70 -1.76 4.14 2.77
C ALA A 70 -1.39 3.19 3.91
N ALA A 71 -0.20 2.58 3.85
CA ALA A 71 0.28 1.68 4.88
C ALA A 71 0.53 2.38 6.23
N ILE A 72 1.12 3.59 6.21
CA ILE A 72 1.43 4.35 7.44
C ILE A 72 0.16 4.97 8.03
N GLU A 73 -0.74 5.48 7.19
CA GLU A 73 -1.91 6.26 7.62
C GLU A 73 -3.18 5.39 7.78
N GLY A 74 -3.10 4.07 7.58
CA GLY A 74 -4.25 3.16 7.73
C GLY A 74 -5.33 3.31 6.66
N ARG A 75 -4.98 3.92 5.52
CA ARG A 75 -5.90 4.13 4.40
C ARG A 75 -6.12 2.85 3.60
N ILE A 76 -7.16 2.87 2.78
CA ILE A 76 -7.37 1.83 1.78
C ILE A 76 -6.51 2.13 0.54
N LEU A 77 -5.64 1.21 0.15
CA LEU A 77 -4.94 1.29 -1.14
C LEU A 77 -5.79 0.65 -2.24
N VAL A 78 -6.25 1.45 -3.19
CA VAL A 78 -6.99 0.97 -4.35
C VAL A 78 -6.01 0.77 -5.51
N LEU A 79 -5.81 -0.48 -5.93
CA LEU A 79 -4.95 -0.83 -7.06
C LEU A 79 -5.82 -1.18 -8.27
N GLU A 80 -5.70 -0.44 -9.36
CA GLU A 80 -6.42 -0.73 -10.59
C GLU A 80 -5.48 -1.09 -11.73
N GLY A 81 -5.88 -2.05 -12.57
CA GLY A 81 -5.08 -2.42 -13.73
C GLY A 81 -3.91 -3.34 -13.38
N VAL A 82 -4.09 -4.18 -12.34
CA VAL A 82 -3.09 -5.17 -11.92
C VAL A 82 -2.65 -6.05 -13.09
N GLU A 83 -3.55 -6.34 -14.04
CA GLU A 83 -3.24 -7.10 -15.25
C GLU A 83 -2.34 -6.38 -16.26
N LYS A 84 -2.14 -5.06 -16.10
CA LYS A 84 -1.33 -4.21 -16.98
C LYS A 84 0.02 -3.85 -16.38
N ALA A 85 0.23 -4.16 -15.11
CA ALA A 85 1.47 -3.85 -14.40
C ALA A 85 2.64 -4.61 -15.03
N GLU A 86 3.79 -3.95 -15.18
CA GLU A 86 5.01 -4.61 -15.59
C GLU A 86 5.47 -5.66 -14.57
N ARG A 87 6.26 -6.63 -15.03
CA ARG A 87 6.69 -7.78 -14.21
C ARG A 87 7.45 -7.38 -12.94
N ASN A 88 8.13 -6.23 -12.96
CA ASN A 88 8.90 -5.70 -11.84
C ASN A 88 8.06 -4.89 -10.86
N VAL A 89 6.82 -4.52 -11.18
CA VAL A 89 5.99 -3.63 -10.36
C VAL A 89 5.25 -4.38 -9.25
N LEU A 90 4.64 -5.52 -9.55
CA LEU A 90 3.91 -6.31 -8.55
C LEU A 90 4.83 -6.88 -7.45
N PRO A 91 6.05 -7.39 -7.74
CA PRO A 91 6.98 -7.83 -6.71
C PRO A 91 7.33 -6.75 -5.67
N VAL A 92 7.35 -5.47 -6.08
CA VAL A 92 7.61 -4.34 -5.19
C VAL A 92 6.52 -4.21 -4.12
N LEU A 93 5.27 -4.49 -4.48
CA LEU A 93 4.15 -4.47 -3.54
C LEU A 93 3.98 -5.80 -2.81
N ASN A 94 4.49 -6.91 -3.33
CA ASN A 94 4.17 -8.25 -2.84
C ASN A 94 4.42 -8.42 -1.33
N ASN A 95 5.58 -7.98 -0.84
CA ASN A 95 5.88 -8.06 0.60
C ASN A 95 4.95 -7.18 1.45
N LEU A 96 4.52 -6.03 0.94
CA LEU A 96 3.57 -5.17 1.65
C LEU A 96 2.15 -5.79 1.64
N LEU A 97 1.78 -6.45 0.55
CA LEU A 97 0.49 -7.14 0.42
C LEU A 97 0.42 -8.40 1.31
N GLU A 98 1.49 -9.18 1.35
CA GLU A 98 1.54 -10.45 2.09
C GLU A 98 1.87 -10.27 3.57
N ASN A 99 2.95 -9.52 3.84
CA ASN A 99 3.56 -9.48 5.17
C ASN A 99 3.46 -8.11 5.84
N ARG A 100 2.85 -7.10 5.20
CA ARG A 100 2.87 -5.70 5.68
C ARG A 100 4.30 -5.18 5.90
N GLU A 101 5.26 -5.68 5.10
CA GLU A 101 6.66 -5.30 5.19
C GLU A 101 7.14 -4.63 3.89
N MET A 102 7.94 -3.57 4.02
CA MET A 102 8.49 -2.87 2.86
C MET A 102 9.74 -2.06 3.21
N HIS A 103 10.83 -2.27 2.47
CA HIS A 103 12.03 -1.44 2.58
C HIS A 103 11.88 -0.14 1.77
N LEU A 104 12.17 1.01 2.39
CA LEU A 104 12.15 2.31 1.73
C LEU A 104 13.56 2.76 1.31
N GLU A 105 13.64 3.67 0.34
CA GLU A 105 14.91 4.17 -0.20
C GLU A 105 15.63 5.13 0.77
N ASP A 106 14.90 5.78 1.67
CA ASP A 106 15.46 6.59 2.77
C ASP A 106 16.01 5.75 3.95
N GLY A 107 15.92 4.43 3.84
CA GLY A 107 16.39 3.45 4.81
C GLY A 107 15.39 3.12 5.90
N ARG A 108 14.15 3.63 5.84
CA ARG A 108 13.07 3.15 6.71
C ARG A 108 12.63 1.74 6.32
N LEU A 109 12.13 0.99 7.29
CA LEU A 109 11.55 -0.33 7.10
C LEU A 109 10.15 -0.37 7.70
N LEU A 110 9.14 -0.54 6.83
CA LEU A 110 7.78 -0.81 7.25
C LEU A 110 7.70 -2.24 7.80
N ILE A 111 7.08 -2.38 8.96
CA ILE A 111 6.79 -3.68 9.57
C ILE A 111 5.35 -3.75 10.09
N PRO A 112 4.77 -4.95 10.21
CA PRO A 112 3.48 -5.17 10.84
C PRO A 112 3.33 -4.47 12.20
N ALA A 113 2.13 -3.96 12.45
CA ALA A 113 1.70 -3.41 13.74
C ALA A 113 2.09 -4.30 14.93
N ASP A 114 1.71 -5.58 14.89
CA ASP A 114 1.94 -6.52 15.99
C ASP A 114 3.43 -6.75 16.28
N ARG A 115 4.26 -6.76 15.23
CA ARG A 115 5.71 -6.89 15.35
C ARG A 115 6.34 -5.60 15.89
N TYR A 116 5.87 -4.45 15.41
CA TYR A 116 6.34 -3.15 15.89
C TYR A 116 6.05 -2.96 17.37
N ASP A 117 4.83 -3.27 17.81
CA ASP A 117 4.39 -3.06 19.18
C ASP A 117 5.16 -3.94 20.17
N LYS A 118 5.44 -5.21 19.81
CA LYS A 118 6.31 -6.10 20.59
C LYS A 118 7.72 -5.53 20.75
N LEU A 119 8.32 -5.06 19.66
CA LEU A 119 9.66 -4.47 19.70
C LEU A 119 9.67 -3.17 20.51
N LEU A 120 8.58 -2.39 20.45
CA LEU A 120 8.43 -1.16 21.23
C LEU A 120 8.40 -1.45 22.73
N GLU A 121 7.71 -2.51 23.16
CA GLU A 121 7.70 -2.96 24.55
C GLU A 121 9.07 -3.46 25.01
N GLU A 122 9.82 -4.17 24.15
CA GLU A 122 11.12 -4.77 24.50
C GLU A 122 12.29 -3.77 24.51
N HIS A 123 12.33 -2.85 23.53
CA HIS A 123 13.49 -2.00 23.27
C HIS A 123 13.22 -0.50 23.45
N GLY A 124 11.95 -0.09 23.45
CA GLY A 124 11.54 1.31 23.56
C GLY A 124 11.72 2.10 22.25
N GLU A 125 11.02 3.24 22.18
CA GLU A 125 10.88 4.05 20.96
C GLU A 125 12.21 4.51 20.34
N LYS A 126 13.20 4.85 21.19
CA LYS A 126 14.50 5.37 20.73
C LYS A 126 15.33 4.37 19.94
N GLU A 127 15.31 3.09 20.32
CA GLU A 127 16.03 2.06 19.57
C GLU A 127 15.30 1.73 18.25
N LEU A 128 13.96 1.75 18.26
CA LEU A 128 13.16 1.57 17.05
C LEU A 128 13.40 2.69 16.03
N GLU A 129 13.50 3.94 16.49
CA GLU A 129 13.83 5.09 15.64
C GLU A 129 15.25 4.96 15.04
N LYS A 130 16.21 4.49 15.84
CA LYS A 130 17.58 4.23 15.38
C LYS A 130 17.65 3.12 14.32
N TRP A 131 16.80 2.10 14.43
CA TRP A 131 16.61 1.07 13.40
C TRP A 131 15.75 1.53 12.23
N LYS A 132 15.19 2.74 12.29
CA LYS A 132 14.28 3.34 11.30
C LYS A 132 13.05 2.47 11.02
N LEU A 133 12.53 1.81 12.04
CA LEU A 133 11.32 1.01 11.91
C LEU A 133 10.09 1.91 11.84
N VAL A 134 9.18 1.58 10.94
CA VAL A 134 7.91 2.27 10.76
C VAL A 134 6.79 1.26 10.94
N ARG A 135 5.86 1.58 11.83
CA ARG A 135 4.66 0.77 12.06
C ARG A 135 3.71 0.90 10.86
N VAL A 136 3.31 -0.23 10.27
CA VAL A 136 2.15 -0.28 9.37
C VAL A 136 0.87 -0.27 10.20
N ASP A 137 -0.08 0.59 9.84
CA ASP A 137 -1.33 0.71 10.55
C ASP A 137 -2.20 -0.55 10.39
N GLU A 138 -2.86 -0.97 11.47
CA GLU A 138 -3.70 -2.17 11.50
C GLU A 138 -4.92 -2.07 10.59
N ASN A 139 -5.35 -0.85 10.27
CA ASN A 139 -6.46 -0.59 9.37
C ASN A 139 -6.02 -0.58 7.92
N PHE A 140 -4.73 -0.59 7.58
CA PHE A 140 -4.29 -0.64 6.19
C PHE A 140 -4.92 -1.83 5.46
N ARG A 141 -5.62 -1.57 4.35
CA ARG A 141 -6.28 -2.59 3.51
C ARG A 141 -6.01 -2.30 2.06
N VAL A 142 -6.06 -3.35 1.25
CA VAL A 142 -5.93 -3.24 -0.21
C VAL A 142 -7.22 -3.68 -0.91
N ILE A 143 -7.68 -2.87 -1.85
CA ILE A 143 -8.73 -3.23 -2.81
C ILE A 143 -8.11 -3.21 -4.20
N ALA A 144 -7.82 -4.40 -4.73
CA ALA A 144 -7.28 -4.54 -6.07
C ALA A 144 -8.39 -4.88 -7.08
N LEU A 145 -8.39 -4.20 -8.22
CA LEU A 145 -9.38 -4.30 -9.29
C LEU A 145 -8.73 -4.98 -10.50
N GLY A 146 -9.24 -6.15 -10.87
CA GLY A 146 -8.70 -6.96 -11.96
C GLY A 146 -9.72 -7.27 -13.05
N LEU A 147 -9.20 -7.60 -14.22
CA LEU A 147 -9.98 -8.23 -15.30
C LEU A 147 -9.96 -9.76 -15.14
N PRO A 148 -11.05 -10.45 -15.54
CA PRO A 148 -11.01 -11.90 -15.68
C PRO A 148 -9.97 -12.26 -16.75
N VAL A 149 -9.17 -13.29 -16.48
CA VAL A 149 -8.24 -13.85 -17.47
C VAL A 149 -9.06 -14.34 -18.68
N PRO A 150 -8.72 -13.96 -19.93
CA PRO A 150 -9.34 -14.56 -21.11
C PRO A 150 -9.12 -16.07 -21.06
N LYS A 151 -10.19 -16.86 -21.22
CA LYS A 151 -10.07 -18.31 -21.45
C LYS A 151 -9.40 -18.58 -22.80
#